data_AF-A0A0H3AZJ1-F1
#
_entry.id   AF-A0A0H3AZJ1-F1
#
_cell.length_a   1.000
_cell.length_b   1.000
_cell.length_c   1.000
_cell.angle_alpha   90.00
_cell.angle_beta   90.00
_cell.angle_gamma   90.00
#
_symmetry.space_group_name_H-M   'P 1'
#
loop_
_entity.id
_entity.type
_entity.pdbx_description
1 polymer ?
#
loop_
_entity_poly.entity_id
_entity_poly.type
_entity_poly.pdbx_seq_one_letter_code
_entity_poly.pdbx_strand_id
1 'polypeptide(L)'
;MDNRFFKVPFASNGDTQTIPDETDNEGFVSFNEGWGGDYERDLRTDTRAKPVGRKEMNYVLNAITRNIRQYQTTGFPEFITAADNNGAAFAYGAGVVVMYNNALYLSLVSNNVSVPGSDESTWQVYIQREATEGETLAGVSAISAITPRRLKLKTDIIENSITDISSSLSRVGNLQVAQVYLESSGVVTLTVPTDCVQILLIGRYVTDGVESRDRWDSTIYANGELVDTTSFYGFVTGGSGHGHHRREFLPFSKLIDMQVLAGDPINFQYTSNRNSNTTFTVFYIQGVSTEEPDQPSTIIISPLNSVINAGTSQQLIAMVLPSSAAAEYPVTWQVSDPALGTIDSNGRYSANVGASGTQSVIASVSTGLASTAIITQHIFLTGIEFGDVPANLVAGNTYTVPITYTPANYTEAILTSSSDSTSATLSALGTLSISNAGSTTLSLAGANSGITKSITIVAVDKETPDVFLKIENNLSDVSSISEARENIGLGELATKDSLTAGDVGAVHIADVAIVAELDLNSMTGPGEYFQNISSNALLSLNYPINVAGALKVYGTGVDAVGCRQVYMPYNSTSEYRRYAYGDPLVFSSWIEK
;
A
#
# COMPACT_ATOMS: atom_id res chain seq x y z
N MET A 1 31.84 0.90 -9.43
CA MET A 1 30.85 0.74 -10.50
C MET A 1 29.72 1.69 -10.19
N ASP A 2 29.45 2.66 -11.06
CA ASP A 2 28.28 3.53 -10.92
C ASP A 2 27.03 2.73 -11.30
N ASN A 3 26.44 2.04 -10.33
CA ASN A 3 25.22 1.27 -10.56
C ASN A 3 24.05 2.21 -10.81
N ARG A 4 23.55 2.23 -12.06
CA ARG A 4 22.40 3.03 -12.46
C ARG A 4 21.10 2.39 -11.95
N PHE A 5 20.32 3.16 -11.19
CA PHE A 5 18.95 2.78 -10.84
C PHE A 5 17.98 3.17 -11.97
N PHE A 6 17.23 2.20 -12.50
CA PHE A 6 16.27 2.44 -13.56
C PHE A 6 14.91 2.83 -12.99
N LYS A 7 14.75 4.10 -12.57
CA LYS A 7 13.47 4.61 -12.06
C LYS A 7 12.33 4.43 -13.07
N VAL A 8 12.62 4.71 -14.34
CA VAL A 8 11.72 4.52 -15.49
C VAL A 8 12.43 3.58 -16.48
N PRO A 9 11.80 2.46 -16.89
CA PRO A 9 12.36 1.58 -17.92
C PRO A 9 12.65 2.35 -19.22
N PHE A 10 13.68 1.92 -19.94
CA PHE A 10 14.07 2.54 -21.20
C PHE A 10 12.90 2.52 -22.20
N ALA A 11 12.67 3.62 -22.91
CA ALA A 11 11.57 3.75 -23.88
C ALA A 11 10.16 3.42 -23.33
N SER A 12 9.91 3.55 -22.01
CA SER A 12 8.59 3.27 -21.42
C SER A 12 7.43 4.10 -21.98
N ASN A 13 7.72 5.28 -22.55
CA ASN A 13 6.74 6.15 -23.23
C ASN A 13 7.07 6.31 -24.73
N GLY A 14 7.99 5.50 -25.26
CA GLY A 14 8.44 5.56 -26.66
C GLY A 14 7.86 4.42 -27.49
N ASP A 15 7.99 4.51 -28.82
CA ASP A 15 7.53 3.44 -29.70
C ASP A 15 8.32 2.15 -29.49
N THR A 16 7.59 1.04 -29.31
CA THR A 16 8.12 -0.31 -29.22
C THR A 16 7.40 -1.25 -30.19
N GLN A 17 8.06 -2.33 -30.59
CA GLN A 17 7.47 -3.41 -31.38
C GLN A 17 7.79 -4.75 -30.72
N THR A 18 6.77 -5.56 -30.47
CA THR A 18 6.93 -6.89 -29.87
C THR A 18 7.78 -7.78 -30.76
N ILE A 19 8.68 -8.54 -30.13
CA ILE A 19 9.56 -9.52 -30.79
C ILE A 19 9.06 -10.91 -30.40
N PRO A 20 8.88 -11.84 -31.36
CA PRO A 20 8.51 -13.22 -31.06
C PRO A 20 9.69 -14.02 -30.48
N ASP A 21 9.39 -15.09 -29.76
CA ASP A 21 10.43 -16.02 -29.29
C ASP A 21 11.01 -16.84 -30.44
N GLU A 22 10.13 -17.41 -31.27
CA GLU A 22 10.51 -18.21 -32.44
C GLU A 22 10.82 -17.36 -33.66
N THR A 23 11.77 -17.84 -34.47
CA THR A 23 12.11 -17.20 -35.74
C THR A 23 11.01 -17.41 -36.77
N ASP A 24 10.73 -16.37 -37.55
CA ASP A 24 9.82 -16.46 -38.68
C ASP A 24 10.54 -16.95 -39.95
N ASN A 25 9.75 -17.42 -40.93
CA ASN A 25 10.29 -17.85 -42.22
C ASN A 25 10.87 -16.69 -43.06
N GLU A 26 10.78 -15.46 -42.57
CA GLU A 26 11.20 -14.24 -43.24
C GLU A 26 12.52 -13.69 -42.70
N GLY A 27 13.10 -14.31 -41.66
CA GLY A 27 14.40 -13.98 -41.08
C GLY A 27 14.42 -12.71 -40.23
N PHE A 28 13.28 -12.28 -39.67
CA PHE A 28 13.25 -11.15 -38.74
C PHE A 28 13.74 -11.56 -37.35
N VAL A 29 14.11 -10.54 -36.55
CA VAL A 29 14.61 -10.70 -35.18
C VAL A 29 13.64 -11.50 -34.31
N SER A 30 14.18 -12.46 -33.55
CA SER A 30 13.48 -13.25 -32.53
C SER A 30 14.29 -13.30 -31.23
N PHE A 31 13.69 -13.69 -30.11
CA PHE A 31 14.46 -13.87 -28.86
C PHE A 31 15.39 -15.09 -28.91
N ASN A 32 15.02 -16.16 -29.62
CA ASN A 32 15.84 -17.37 -29.70
C ASN A 32 17.10 -17.18 -30.56
N GLU A 33 17.00 -16.47 -31.69
CA GLU A 33 18.11 -16.31 -32.63
C GLU A 33 18.71 -14.90 -32.67
N GLY A 34 18.05 -13.91 -32.03
CA GLY A 34 18.47 -12.52 -32.07
C GLY A 34 18.40 -11.93 -33.48
N TRP A 35 19.31 -11.01 -33.79
CA TRP A 35 19.44 -10.45 -35.13
C TRP A 35 20.23 -11.44 -36.01
N GLY A 36 19.51 -12.22 -36.82
CA GLY A 36 20.08 -13.22 -37.71
C GLY A 36 20.96 -12.67 -38.84
N GLY A 37 21.50 -13.56 -39.68
CA GLY A 37 22.48 -13.23 -40.73
C GLY A 37 22.00 -12.25 -41.81
N ASP A 38 20.69 -12.01 -41.93
CA ASP A 38 20.17 -11.00 -42.85
C ASP A 38 20.44 -9.56 -42.37
N TYR A 39 20.74 -9.36 -41.08
CA TYR A 39 21.07 -8.05 -40.49
C TYR A 39 22.54 -7.63 -40.64
N GLU A 40 23.43 -8.55 -41.04
CA GLU A 40 24.85 -8.25 -41.33
C GLU A 40 25.11 -7.99 -42.82
N ARG A 41 24.10 -8.19 -43.68
CA ARG A 41 24.18 -7.94 -45.13
C ARG A 41 24.21 -6.45 -45.45
N ASP A 42 24.81 -6.09 -46.59
CA ASP A 42 24.86 -4.69 -47.04
C ASP A 42 23.50 -4.21 -47.55
N LEU A 43 22.93 -3.23 -46.83
CA LEU A 43 21.64 -2.60 -47.10
C LEU A 43 21.54 -1.91 -48.47
N ARG A 44 22.67 -1.59 -49.12
CA ARG A 44 22.67 -0.93 -50.43
C ARG A 44 22.67 -1.92 -51.59
N THR A 45 23.10 -3.16 -51.36
CA THR A 45 23.39 -4.10 -52.45
C THR A 45 22.68 -5.44 -52.35
N ASP A 46 22.25 -5.87 -51.16
CA ASP A 46 21.52 -7.14 -50.96
C ASP A 46 20.06 -6.87 -50.62
N THR A 47 19.15 -7.34 -51.46
CA THR A 47 17.69 -7.16 -51.28
C THR A 47 17.12 -7.91 -50.09
N ARG A 48 17.89 -8.85 -49.50
CA ARG A 48 17.54 -9.56 -48.27
C ARG A 48 18.08 -8.88 -47.01
N ALA A 49 18.88 -7.82 -47.14
CA ALA A 49 19.44 -7.12 -45.99
C ALA A 49 18.34 -6.47 -45.15
N LYS A 50 18.43 -6.62 -43.83
CA LYS A 50 17.47 -6.07 -42.86
C LYS A 50 18.15 -5.04 -41.96
N PRO A 51 17.57 -3.84 -41.77
CA PRO A 51 18.11 -2.87 -40.83
C PRO A 51 17.70 -3.21 -39.39
N VAL A 52 18.56 -2.93 -38.41
CA VAL A 52 18.18 -2.97 -37.00
C VAL A 52 17.18 -1.85 -36.71
N GLY A 53 15.92 -2.23 -36.53
CA GLY A 53 14.84 -1.28 -36.29
C GLY A 53 14.89 -0.67 -34.87
N ARG A 54 14.58 0.63 -34.80
CA ARG A 54 14.56 1.38 -33.52
C ARG A 54 13.50 0.84 -32.56
N LYS A 55 12.33 0.43 -33.06
CA LYS A 55 11.20 0.00 -32.23
C LYS A 55 11.48 -1.34 -31.56
N GLU A 56 12.15 -2.22 -32.28
CA GLU A 56 12.61 -3.54 -31.87
C GLU A 56 13.73 -3.40 -30.83
N MET A 57 14.74 -2.55 -31.10
CA MET A 57 15.80 -2.26 -30.12
C MET A 57 15.24 -1.63 -28.83
N ASN A 58 14.29 -0.71 -28.95
CA ASN A 58 13.59 -0.14 -27.80
C ASN A 58 12.87 -1.22 -26.99
N TYR A 59 12.22 -2.17 -27.64
CA TYR A 59 11.51 -3.27 -26.98
C TYR A 59 12.46 -4.15 -26.16
N VAL A 60 13.60 -4.55 -26.73
CA VAL A 60 14.63 -5.35 -26.03
C VAL A 60 15.19 -4.60 -24.82
N LEU A 61 15.58 -3.34 -25.00
CA LEU A 61 16.11 -2.53 -23.90
C LEU A 61 15.07 -2.24 -22.82
N ASN A 62 13.81 -2.04 -23.21
CA ASN A 62 12.70 -1.91 -22.27
C ASN A 62 12.53 -3.19 -21.45
N ALA A 63 12.49 -4.36 -22.09
CA ALA A 63 12.34 -5.65 -21.43
C ALA A 63 13.46 -5.89 -20.41
N ILE A 64 14.72 -5.63 -20.79
CA ILE A 64 15.88 -5.77 -19.89
C ILE A 64 15.79 -4.79 -18.71
N THR A 65 15.58 -3.50 -18.99
CA THR A 65 15.56 -2.48 -17.93
C THR A 65 14.35 -2.60 -17.00
N ARG A 66 13.23 -3.14 -17.49
CA ARG A 66 12.06 -3.50 -16.67
C ARG A 66 12.39 -4.63 -15.70
N ASN A 67 13.02 -5.71 -16.17
CA ASN A 67 13.47 -6.81 -15.31
C ASN A 67 14.51 -6.35 -14.29
N ILE A 68 15.50 -5.54 -14.69
CA ILE A 68 16.50 -5.00 -13.76
C ILE A 68 15.84 -4.12 -12.70
N ARG A 69 14.92 -3.24 -13.08
CA ARG A 69 14.16 -2.41 -12.13
C ARG A 69 13.43 -3.28 -11.12
N GLN A 70 12.76 -4.34 -11.58
CA GLN A 70 12.08 -5.28 -10.70
C GLN A 70 13.05 -5.84 -9.65
N TYR A 71 14.17 -6.42 -10.05
CA TYR A 71 15.20 -6.88 -9.11
C TYR A 71 15.71 -5.77 -8.17
N GLN A 72 15.88 -4.54 -8.65
CA GLN A 72 16.30 -3.40 -7.82
C GLN A 72 15.23 -2.97 -6.80
N THR A 73 13.95 -3.25 -7.03
CA THR A 73 12.83 -2.82 -6.18
C THR A 73 12.22 -3.91 -5.30
N THR A 74 12.19 -5.16 -5.77
CA THR A 74 11.59 -6.30 -5.07
C THR A 74 12.60 -7.34 -4.61
N GLY A 75 13.83 -7.32 -5.14
CA GLY A 75 14.90 -8.27 -4.80
C GLY A 75 14.74 -9.68 -5.39
N PHE A 76 13.54 -10.04 -5.85
CA PHE A 76 13.19 -11.37 -6.34
C PHE A 76 12.51 -11.32 -7.72
N PRO A 77 12.76 -12.30 -8.61
CA PRO A 77 12.09 -12.40 -9.91
C PRO A 77 10.62 -12.77 -9.76
N GLU A 78 9.80 -12.41 -10.76
CA GLU A 78 8.43 -12.92 -10.89
C GLU A 78 8.43 -14.40 -11.31
N PHE A 79 7.37 -15.11 -10.90
CA PHE A 79 7.09 -16.45 -11.39
C PHE A 79 6.76 -16.42 -12.89
N ILE A 80 7.45 -17.26 -13.65
CA ILE A 80 7.29 -17.44 -15.09
C ILE A 80 6.12 -18.40 -15.25
N THR A 81 4.99 -17.88 -15.72
CA THR A 81 3.83 -18.72 -16.00
C THR A 81 4.06 -19.58 -17.24
N ALA A 82 3.25 -20.62 -17.43
CA ALA A 82 3.32 -21.39 -18.67
C ALA A 82 3.07 -20.52 -19.92
N ALA A 83 2.23 -19.47 -19.81
CA ALA A 83 2.01 -18.53 -20.89
C ALA A 83 3.28 -17.71 -21.22
N ASP A 84 4.06 -17.34 -20.20
CA ASP A 84 5.33 -16.63 -20.36
C ASP A 84 6.44 -17.55 -20.93
N ASN A 85 6.23 -18.86 -20.93
CA ASN A 85 7.19 -19.87 -21.41
C ASN A 85 6.56 -20.74 -22.51
N ASN A 86 5.98 -20.10 -23.53
CA ASN A 86 5.48 -20.75 -24.76
C ASN A 86 4.49 -21.91 -24.53
N GLY A 87 3.67 -21.80 -23.49
CA GLY A 87 2.68 -22.79 -23.10
C GLY A 87 3.24 -23.95 -22.25
N ALA A 88 4.55 -24.00 -22.01
CA ALA A 88 5.19 -25.02 -21.19
C ALA A 88 5.49 -24.51 -19.78
N ALA A 89 5.28 -25.33 -18.75
CA ALA A 89 5.65 -24.94 -17.38
C ALA A 89 7.17 -24.81 -17.24
N PHE A 90 7.63 -23.72 -16.64
CA PHE A 90 9.05 -23.49 -16.37
C PHE A 90 9.50 -24.24 -15.10
N ALA A 91 10.66 -24.89 -15.15
CA ALA A 91 11.18 -25.70 -14.06
C ALA A 91 12.12 -24.90 -13.15
N TYR A 92 11.75 -24.77 -11.88
CA TYR A 92 12.56 -24.10 -10.85
C TYR A 92 13.46 -25.07 -10.09
N GLY A 93 14.65 -24.61 -9.70
CA GLY A 93 15.54 -25.34 -8.79
C GLY A 93 15.10 -25.19 -7.32
N ALA A 94 15.45 -26.18 -6.49
CA ALA A 94 15.25 -26.07 -5.05
C ALA A 94 16.03 -24.87 -4.49
N GLY A 95 15.42 -24.10 -3.59
CA GLY A 95 16.06 -22.91 -3.02
C GLY A 95 15.75 -21.60 -3.75
N VAL A 96 15.14 -21.65 -4.95
CA VAL A 96 14.79 -20.44 -5.72
C VAL A 96 13.58 -19.74 -5.09
N VAL A 97 13.67 -18.43 -4.95
CA VAL A 97 12.57 -17.58 -4.48
C VAL A 97 12.00 -16.79 -5.65
N VAL A 98 10.68 -16.82 -5.81
CA VAL A 98 9.93 -16.09 -6.84
C VAL A 98 8.79 -15.29 -6.23
N MET A 99 8.37 -14.23 -6.90
CA MET A 99 7.18 -13.45 -6.58
C MET A 99 6.00 -13.92 -7.44
N TYR A 100 4.87 -14.26 -6.81
CA TYR A 100 3.64 -14.66 -7.49
C TYR A 100 2.43 -14.12 -6.72
N ASN A 101 1.49 -13.47 -7.40
CA ASN A 101 0.29 -12.87 -6.79
C ASN A 101 0.59 -12.03 -5.53
N ASN A 102 1.59 -11.15 -5.61
CA ASN A 102 2.05 -10.29 -4.52
C ASN A 102 2.60 -11.01 -3.27
N ALA A 103 2.90 -12.30 -3.35
CA ALA A 103 3.58 -13.06 -2.30
C ALA A 103 4.89 -13.66 -2.81
N LEU A 104 5.85 -13.86 -1.90
CA LEU A 104 7.10 -14.54 -2.20
C LEU A 104 6.97 -16.02 -1.87
N TYR A 105 7.51 -16.88 -2.74
CA TYR A 105 7.50 -18.32 -2.57
C TYR A 105 8.89 -18.90 -2.79
N LEU A 106 9.29 -19.82 -1.92
CA LEU A 106 10.52 -20.57 -1.98
C LEU A 106 10.22 -21.99 -2.49
N SER A 107 10.88 -22.37 -3.57
CA SER A 107 10.78 -23.72 -4.11
C SER A 107 11.51 -24.72 -3.21
N LEU A 108 10.80 -25.79 -2.83
CA LEU A 108 11.29 -26.83 -1.93
C LEU A 108 11.94 -28.01 -2.66
N VAL A 109 11.66 -28.18 -3.96
CA VAL A 109 12.08 -29.33 -4.76
C VAL A 109 12.81 -28.88 -6.02
N SER A 110 13.67 -29.75 -6.56
CA SER A 110 14.31 -29.49 -7.87
C SER A 110 13.34 -29.82 -9.00
N ASN A 111 13.50 -29.14 -10.15
CA ASN A 111 12.60 -29.24 -11.30
C ASN A 111 11.13 -28.97 -10.95
N ASN A 112 10.90 -27.98 -10.08
CA ASN A 112 9.56 -27.63 -9.66
C ASN A 112 8.83 -26.89 -10.79
N VAL A 113 7.78 -27.51 -11.32
CA VAL A 113 6.94 -26.98 -12.41
C VAL A 113 5.53 -26.62 -11.94
N SER A 114 5.22 -26.79 -10.65
CA SER A 114 3.91 -26.46 -10.09
C SER A 114 3.76 -24.95 -9.89
N VAL A 115 2.53 -24.47 -9.78
CA VAL A 115 2.23 -23.05 -9.56
C VAL A 115 2.42 -22.70 -8.08
N PRO A 116 3.09 -21.59 -7.73
CA PRO A 116 3.25 -21.19 -6.33
C PRO A 116 1.90 -21.08 -5.59
N GLY A 117 1.84 -21.69 -4.41
CA GLY A 117 0.62 -21.77 -3.60
C GLY A 117 -0.34 -22.91 -3.98
N SER A 118 -0.08 -23.69 -5.03
CA SER A 118 -0.92 -24.84 -5.38
C SER A 118 -0.62 -26.09 -4.54
N ASP A 119 0.62 -26.23 -4.07
CA ASP A 119 1.08 -27.42 -3.35
C ASP A 119 2.20 -27.05 -2.37
N GLU A 120 1.91 -27.21 -1.07
CA GLU A 120 2.81 -26.90 0.05
C GLU A 120 4.05 -27.82 0.12
N SER A 121 4.04 -28.96 -0.57
CA SER A 121 5.20 -29.86 -0.65
C SER A 121 6.23 -29.39 -1.68
N THR A 122 5.85 -28.50 -2.60
CA THR A 122 6.71 -27.99 -3.68
C THR A 122 7.03 -26.50 -3.51
N TRP A 123 6.12 -25.74 -2.90
CA TRP A 123 6.28 -24.32 -2.61
C TRP A 123 5.94 -24.01 -1.16
N GLN A 124 6.81 -23.24 -0.50
CA GLN A 124 6.48 -22.60 0.77
C GLN A 124 6.41 -21.08 0.59
N VAL A 125 5.57 -20.40 1.36
CA VAL A 125 5.65 -18.94 1.46
C VAL A 125 7.04 -18.57 1.99
N TYR A 126 7.75 -17.70 1.27
CA TYR A 126 9.08 -17.26 1.65
C TYR A 126 8.98 -16.19 2.74
N ILE A 127 9.56 -16.51 3.89
CA ILE A 127 9.52 -15.66 5.08
C ILE A 127 10.88 -14.98 5.24
N GLN A 128 10.90 -13.65 5.10
CA GLN A 128 12.11 -12.84 5.29
C GLN A 128 12.18 -12.18 6.68
N ARG A 129 11.04 -12.03 7.35
CA ARG A 129 10.96 -11.31 8.63
C ARG A 129 11.10 -12.28 9.78
N GLU A 130 12.04 -11.98 10.65
CA GLU A 130 12.16 -12.65 11.94
C GLU A 130 10.95 -12.38 12.83
N ALA A 131 10.51 -13.41 13.56
CA ALA A 131 9.42 -13.30 14.53
C ALA A 131 9.70 -12.24 15.59
N THR A 132 8.67 -11.49 15.95
CA THR A 132 8.76 -10.60 17.12
C THR A 132 8.78 -11.42 18.41
N GLU A 133 9.16 -10.78 19.51
CA GLU A 133 9.13 -11.43 20.82
C GLU A 133 7.70 -11.83 21.21
N GLY A 134 6.71 -10.95 21.00
CA GLY A 134 5.31 -11.25 21.25
C GLY A 134 4.77 -12.41 20.41
N GLU A 135 5.07 -12.43 19.10
CA GLU A 135 4.71 -13.54 18.19
C GLU A 135 5.30 -14.88 18.67
N THR A 136 6.57 -14.86 19.11
CA THR A 136 7.28 -16.04 19.63
C THR A 136 6.68 -16.52 20.95
N LEU A 137 6.31 -15.61 21.84
CA LEU A 137 5.75 -15.95 23.16
C LEU A 137 4.33 -16.51 23.08
N ALA A 138 3.50 -15.92 22.22
CA ALA A 138 2.10 -16.34 22.04
C ALA A 138 1.95 -17.52 21.07
N GLY A 139 3.01 -17.91 20.34
CA GLY A 139 2.94 -18.97 19.33
C GLY A 139 2.06 -18.57 18.13
N VAL A 140 1.98 -17.28 17.84
CA VAL A 140 1.14 -16.73 16.77
C VAL A 140 2.02 -16.16 15.67
N SER A 141 2.03 -16.81 14.50
CA SER A 141 2.45 -16.32 13.18
C SER A 141 2.82 -17.51 12.29
N ALA A 142 2.19 -17.65 11.13
CA ALA A 142 2.57 -18.62 10.11
C ALA A 142 3.57 -18.07 9.07
N ILE A 143 3.95 -16.79 9.22
CA ILE A 143 4.69 -16.02 8.20
C ILE A 143 5.92 -15.32 8.78
N SER A 144 6.37 -15.71 9.98
CA SER A 144 7.57 -15.19 10.64
C SER A 144 8.54 -16.34 10.93
N ALA A 145 9.84 -16.10 10.78
CA ALA A 145 10.87 -17.13 11.05
C ALA A 145 11.36 -17.06 12.49
N ILE A 146 11.46 -18.22 13.16
CA ILE A 146 12.18 -18.33 14.43
C ILE A 146 13.69 -18.32 14.16
N THR A 147 14.42 -17.45 14.85
CA THR A 147 15.89 -17.34 14.73
C THR A 147 16.58 -17.86 15.99
N PRO A 148 17.90 -18.12 15.95
CA PRO A 148 18.65 -18.48 17.15
C PRO A 148 18.49 -17.48 18.31
N ARG A 149 18.39 -16.17 18.02
CA ARG A 149 18.19 -15.16 19.09
C ARG A 149 16.80 -15.22 19.72
N ARG A 150 15.75 -15.49 18.93
CA ARG A 150 14.37 -15.67 19.45
C ARG A 150 14.21 -17.00 20.18
N LEU A 151 14.81 -18.06 19.63
CA LEU A 151 14.85 -19.36 20.27
C LEU A 151 15.59 -19.29 21.61
N LYS A 152 16.77 -18.65 21.65
CA LYS A 152 17.54 -18.48 22.89
C LYS A 152 16.74 -17.73 23.95
N LEU A 153 16.03 -16.64 23.61
CA LEU A 153 15.14 -15.96 24.56
C LEU A 153 14.08 -16.90 25.14
N LYS A 154 13.44 -17.76 24.34
CA LYS A 154 12.47 -18.73 24.84
C LYS A 154 13.13 -19.79 25.72
N THR A 155 14.30 -20.28 25.32
CA THR A 155 15.10 -21.21 26.12
C THR A 155 15.52 -20.57 27.44
N ASP A 156 15.90 -19.30 27.47
CA ASP A 156 16.25 -18.56 28.69
C ASP A 156 15.04 -18.39 29.61
N ILE A 157 13.86 -18.09 29.05
CA ILE A 157 12.61 -18.06 29.82
C ILE A 157 12.31 -19.43 30.44
N ILE A 158 12.49 -20.51 29.68
CA ILE A 158 12.28 -21.88 30.16
C ILE A 158 13.34 -22.24 31.20
N GLU A 159 14.60 -21.90 30.98
CA GLU A 159 15.74 -22.17 31.87
C GLU A 159 15.61 -21.38 33.17
N ASN A 160 15.18 -20.12 33.11
CA ASN A 160 14.83 -19.33 34.29
C ASN A 160 13.60 -19.91 35.00
N SER A 161 12.56 -20.34 34.28
CA SER A 161 11.39 -20.99 34.89
C SER A 161 11.77 -22.30 35.60
N ILE A 162 12.67 -23.09 35.02
CA ILE A 162 13.22 -24.32 35.63
C ILE A 162 14.14 -23.97 36.80
N THR A 163 14.92 -22.89 36.70
CA THR A 163 15.79 -22.39 37.76
C THR A 163 14.94 -21.90 38.94
N ASP A 164 13.81 -21.22 38.69
CA ASP A 164 12.83 -20.79 39.70
C ASP A 164 12.11 -21.97 40.37
N ILE A 165 11.81 -23.05 39.61
CA ILE A 165 11.37 -24.33 40.17
C ILE A 165 12.46 -24.97 41.05
N SER A 166 13.74 -24.78 40.70
CA SER A 166 14.86 -25.36 41.45
C SER A 166 15.30 -24.52 42.67
N SER A 167 15.12 -23.20 42.64
CA SER A 167 15.41 -22.29 43.74
C SER A 167 14.22 -22.11 44.69
N SER A 168 13.01 -22.53 44.31
CA SER A 168 11.87 -22.72 45.22
C SER A 168 11.97 -24.00 46.06
N LEU A 169 12.93 -24.90 45.78
CA LEU A 169 13.17 -26.12 46.57
C LEU A 169 13.84 -25.89 47.94
N SER A 170 13.96 -24.65 48.42
CA SER A 170 14.16 -24.38 49.85
C SER A 170 12.85 -24.29 50.65
N ARG A 171 11.71 -24.60 50.03
CA ARG A 171 10.40 -24.84 50.65
C ARG A 171 9.69 -25.95 49.89
N VAL A 172 9.51 -27.14 50.49
CA VAL A 172 8.65 -28.18 49.92
C VAL A 172 7.18 -27.80 50.20
N GLY A 173 6.68 -26.81 49.47
CA GLY A 173 5.29 -26.37 49.48
C GLY A 173 4.73 -25.84 50.83
N ASN A 174 3.48 -26.22 51.08
CA ASN A 174 2.55 -25.81 52.14
C ASN A 174 2.64 -26.70 53.39
N LEU A 175 3.82 -27.20 53.72
CA LEU A 175 4.02 -28.19 54.79
C LEU A 175 4.57 -27.51 56.05
N GLN A 176 3.77 -27.42 57.10
CA GLN A 176 4.27 -27.04 58.43
C GLN A 176 4.68 -28.28 59.22
N VAL A 177 5.72 -28.15 60.04
CA VAL A 177 6.29 -29.27 60.79
C VAL A 177 6.52 -28.88 62.25
N ALA A 178 6.09 -29.73 63.18
CA ALA A 178 6.41 -29.60 64.60
C ALA A 178 7.06 -30.90 65.11
N GLN A 179 8.18 -30.78 65.84
CA GLN A 179 8.78 -31.92 66.52
C GLN A 179 8.30 -31.97 67.96
N VAL A 180 7.89 -33.16 68.40
CA VAL A 180 7.34 -33.43 69.73
C VAL A 180 8.17 -34.50 70.41
N TYR A 181 8.52 -34.26 71.66
CA TYR A 181 9.19 -35.21 72.54
C TYR A 181 8.41 -35.30 73.86
N LEU A 182 8.12 -36.53 74.29
CA LEU A 182 7.40 -36.82 75.52
C LEU A 182 8.19 -37.85 76.36
N GLU A 183 8.65 -37.41 77.53
CA GLU A 183 9.29 -38.28 78.52
C GLU A 183 8.22 -38.95 79.39
N SER A 184 8.12 -40.28 79.32
CA SER A 184 7.09 -41.07 80.03
C SER A 184 5.65 -40.69 79.65
N SER A 185 4.65 -41.39 80.22
CA SER A 185 3.23 -41.14 79.89
C SER A 185 2.86 -39.67 80.11
N GLY A 186 2.60 -38.94 79.02
CA GLY A 186 2.51 -37.48 79.02
C GLY A 186 1.61 -36.93 77.91
N VAL A 187 1.25 -35.65 78.01
CA VAL A 187 0.36 -34.96 77.07
C VAL A 187 1.03 -33.68 76.58
N VAL A 188 0.89 -33.39 75.29
CA VAL A 188 1.29 -32.13 74.67
C VAL A 188 0.16 -31.60 73.80
N THR A 189 -0.13 -30.32 73.97
CA THR A 189 -1.14 -29.62 73.17
C THR A 189 -0.44 -28.79 72.12
N LEU A 190 -0.79 -29.01 70.86
CA LEU A 190 -0.37 -28.18 69.73
C LEU A 190 -1.59 -27.42 69.18
N THR A 191 -1.36 -26.26 68.58
CA THR A 191 -2.41 -25.51 67.90
C THR A 191 -2.41 -25.86 66.41
N VAL A 192 -3.58 -26.11 65.82
CA VAL A 192 -3.73 -26.36 64.39
C VAL A 192 -3.37 -25.10 63.60
N PRO A 193 -2.38 -25.15 62.70
CA PRO A 193 -2.08 -24.03 61.80
C PRO A 193 -3.25 -23.70 60.88
N THR A 194 -3.28 -22.47 60.37
CA THR A 194 -4.20 -22.09 59.29
C THR A 194 -4.06 -23.06 58.10
N ASP A 195 -5.21 -23.47 57.55
CA ASP A 195 -5.35 -24.26 56.32
C ASP A 195 -4.92 -25.75 56.41
N CYS A 196 -4.70 -26.28 57.62
CA CYS A 196 -4.44 -27.71 57.83
C CYS A 196 -5.71 -28.55 57.61
N VAL A 197 -5.63 -29.59 56.77
CA VAL A 197 -6.76 -30.52 56.53
C VAL A 197 -6.47 -31.94 57.00
N GLN A 198 -5.20 -32.34 57.07
CA GLN A 198 -4.79 -33.66 57.52
C GLN A 198 -3.46 -33.59 58.27
N ILE A 199 -3.18 -34.59 59.09
CA ILE A 199 -1.93 -34.65 59.86
C ILE A 199 -1.27 -36.01 59.65
N LEU A 200 0.01 -36.00 59.28
CA LEU A 200 0.84 -37.21 59.23
C LEU A 200 1.83 -37.17 60.40
N LEU A 201 1.77 -38.18 61.26
CA LEU A 201 2.79 -38.40 62.27
C LEU A 201 3.86 -39.33 61.73
N ILE A 202 5.13 -38.94 61.88
CA ILE A 202 6.28 -39.81 61.64
C ILE A 202 7.20 -39.74 62.83
N GLY A 203 7.47 -40.87 63.48
CA GLY A 203 8.22 -40.87 64.73
C GLY A 203 8.85 -42.20 65.06
N ARG A 204 9.35 -42.27 66.29
CA ARG A 204 9.89 -43.49 66.90
C ARG A 204 9.59 -43.53 68.38
N TYR A 205 9.32 -44.72 68.89
CA TYR A 205 9.38 -44.98 70.32
C TYR A 205 10.80 -45.34 70.72
N VAL A 206 11.24 -44.88 71.89
CA VAL A 206 12.47 -45.33 72.52
C VAL A 206 12.11 -46.03 73.81
N THR A 207 12.50 -47.28 73.90
CA THR A 207 12.27 -48.10 75.08
C THR A 207 13.61 -48.54 75.64
N ASP A 208 13.78 -48.44 76.96
CA ASP A 208 14.90 -49.05 77.66
C ASP A 208 14.38 -50.36 78.27
N GLY A 209 14.73 -51.48 77.65
CA GLY A 209 14.28 -52.80 78.09
C GLY A 209 15.00 -53.26 79.36
N VAL A 210 14.24 -53.79 80.33
CA VAL A 210 14.75 -54.55 81.49
C VAL A 210 14.43 -56.03 81.25
N GLU A 211 15.31 -56.93 81.68
CA GLU A 211 15.20 -58.39 81.54
C GLU A 211 13.91 -58.97 82.14
N SER A 212 12.79 -58.91 81.42
CA SER A 212 11.58 -59.66 81.74
C SER A 212 10.80 -60.07 80.49
N ARG A 213 10.03 -61.17 80.60
CA ARG A 213 9.22 -61.81 79.55
C ARG A 213 7.94 -61.03 79.19
N ASP A 214 7.93 -59.74 79.46
CA ASP A 214 6.71 -58.95 79.52
C ASP A 214 6.43 -58.22 78.21
N ARG A 215 5.14 -58.14 77.85
CA ARG A 215 4.66 -57.37 76.71
C ARG A 215 4.76 -55.87 77.00
N TRP A 216 5.38 -55.11 76.10
CA TRP A 216 5.42 -53.65 76.16
C TRP A 216 4.52 -53.05 75.10
N ASP A 217 3.56 -52.24 75.53
CA ASP A 217 2.66 -51.50 74.65
C ASP A 217 2.93 -50.01 74.85
N SER A 218 3.43 -49.36 73.80
CA SER A 218 3.55 -47.91 73.70
C SER A 218 2.48 -47.40 72.76
N THR A 219 1.71 -46.43 73.23
CA THR A 219 0.47 -46.02 72.58
C THR A 219 0.39 -44.50 72.47
N ILE A 220 -0.01 -43.99 71.31
CA ILE A 220 -0.27 -42.57 71.06
C ILE A 220 -1.74 -42.36 70.78
N TYR A 221 -2.30 -41.34 71.41
CA TYR A 221 -3.65 -40.84 71.19
C TYR A 221 -3.59 -39.40 70.68
N ALA A 222 -4.56 -39.02 69.86
CA ALA A 222 -4.81 -37.63 69.46
C ALA A 222 -6.25 -37.27 69.84
N ASN A 223 -6.44 -36.21 70.63
CA ASN A 223 -7.74 -35.81 71.17
C ASN A 223 -8.54 -36.95 71.83
N GLY A 224 -7.84 -37.91 72.44
CA GLY A 224 -8.43 -39.08 73.11
C GLY A 224 -8.68 -40.29 72.20
N GLU A 225 -8.54 -40.16 70.88
CA GLU A 225 -8.64 -41.28 69.94
C GLU A 225 -7.30 -41.97 69.75
N LEU A 226 -7.32 -43.30 69.65
CA LEU A 226 -6.12 -44.11 69.46
C LEU A 226 -5.56 -43.91 68.04
N VAL A 227 -4.31 -43.44 67.95
CA VAL A 227 -3.61 -43.23 66.67
C VAL A 227 -2.70 -44.41 66.32
N ASP A 228 -1.90 -44.85 67.29
CA ASP A 228 -0.92 -45.92 67.11
C ASP A 228 -0.72 -46.70 68.40
N THR A 229 -0.62 -48.03 68.28
CA THR A 229 -0.09 -48.91 69.34
C THR A 229 1.05 -49.70 68.76
N THR A 230 2.24 -49.53 69.32
CA THR A 230 3.40 -50.34 69.00
C THR A 230 3.67 -51.30 70.15
N SER A 231 3.37 -52.59 69.91
CA SER A 231 3.69 -53.69 70.81
C SER A 231 5.08 -54.22 70.52
N PHE A 232 5.87 -54.44 71.56
CA PHE A 232 7.16 -55.10 71.46
C PHE A 232 7.29 -56.24 72.49
N TYR A 233 7.95 -57.32 72.08
CA TYR A 233 8.28 -58.47 72.90
C TYR A 233 9.79 -58.66 72.89
N GLY A 234 10.45 -58.37 74.01
CA GLY A 234 11.88 -58.55 74.15
C GLY A 234 12.23 -59.92 74.71
N PHE A 235 13.23 -60.59 74.11
CA PHE A 235 14.04 -61.58 74.79
C PHE A 235 15.41 -60.96 75.08
N VAL A 236 15.75 -60.79 76.35
CA VAL A 236 17.12 -60.50 76.73
C VAL A 236 17.64 -61.71 77.49
N THR A 237 18.46 -62.51 76.82
CA THR A 237 19.21 -63.60 77.47
C THR A 237 20.51 -63.02 78.02
N GLY A 238 20.53 -62.72 79.31
CA GLY A 238 21.72 -62.38 80.07
C GLY A 238 21.77 -63.22 81.35
N GLY A 239 22.67 -64.20 81.41
CA GLY A 239 22.95 -64.90 82.65
C GLY A 239 23.60 -63.95 83.66
N SER A 240 22.93 -63.77 84.80
CA SER A 240 23.49 -63.33 86.09
C SER A 240 24.45 -62.13 86.06
N GLY A 241 23.91 -60.94 86.33
CA GLY A 241 24.58 -60.00 87.25
C GLY A 241 24.93 -58.60 86.73
N HIS A 242 24.65 -58.25 85.49
CA HIS A 242 24.82 -56.87 85.01
C HIS A 242 23.58 -56.48 84.18
N GLY A 243 22.85 -55.46 84.62
CA GLY A 243 21.65 -54.98 83.92
C GLY A 243 22.01 -54.53 82.51
N HIS A 244 21.75 -55.38 81.51
CA HIS A 244 21.90 -55.02 80.12
C HIS A 244 20.69 -54.20 79.69
N HIS A 245 20.81 -52.88 79.75
CA HIS A 245 19.81 -51.98 79.19
C HIS A 245 19.95 -52.03 77.66
N ARG A 246 19.00 -52.68 76.99
CA ARG A 246 18.89 -52.60 75.53
C ARG A 246 17.95 -51.45 75.20
N ARG A 247 18.49 -50.40 74.61
CA ARG A 247 17.70 -49.31 74.03
C ARG A 247 17.25 -49.72 72.63
N GLU A 248 15.95 -49.76 72.41
CA GLU A 248 15.38 -50.06 71.09
C GLU A 248 14.66 -48.83 70.50
N PHE A 249 14.74 -48.72 69.18
CA PHE A 249 14.08 -47.67 68.40
C PHE A 249 13.05 -48.32 67.49
N LEU A 250 11.77 -48.04 67.73
CA LEU A 250 10.67 -48.60 66.96
C LEU A 250 10.01 -47.50 66.14
N PRO A 251 10.25 -47.42 64.82
CA PRO A 251 9.71 -46.36 63.98
C PRO A 251 8.22 -46.57 63.70
N PHE A 252 7.50 -45.47 63.51
CA PHE A 252 6.11 -45.50 63.05
C PHE A 252 5.82 -44.32 62.13
N SER A 253 4.83 -44.50 61.26
CA SER A 253 4.23 -43.45 60.45
C SER A 253 2.73 -43.67 60.38
N LYS A 254 1.93 -42.69 60.80
CA LYS A 254 0.47 -42.79 60.82
C LYS A 254 -0.18 -41.51 60.34
N LEU A 255 -1.05 -41.65 59.34
CA LEU A 255 -1.95 -40.58 58.93
C LEU A 255 -3.10 -40.52 59.93
N ILE A 256 -3.37 -39.33 60.45
CA ILE A 256 -4.50 -39.02 61.31
C ILE A 256 -5.55 -38.35 60.44
N ASP A 257 -6.69 -39.03 60.27
CA ASP A 257 -7.86 -38.47 59.63
C ASP A 257 -8.75 -37.85 60.70
N MET A 258 -8.48 -36.58 61.03
CA MET A 258 -9.21 -35.83 62.04
C MET A 258 -9.72 -34.53 61.40
N GLN A 259 -11.03 -34.29 61.51
CA GLN A 259 -11.62 -33.00 61.14
C GLN A 259 -11.14 -31.96 62.16
N VAL A 260 -10.28 -31.03 61.74
CA VAL A 260 -9.72 -29.97 62.59
C VAL A 260 -10.01 -28.61 61.97
N LEU A 261 -10.39 -27.62 62.78
CA LEU A 261 -10.48 -26.23 62.31
C LEU A 261 -9.20 -25.49 62.66
N ALA A 262 -8.86 -24.48 61.84
CA ALA A 262 -7.72 -23.62 62.10
C ALA A 262 -7.82 -22.98 63.50
N GLY A 263 -6.74 -23.08 64.28
CA GLY A 263 -6.69 -22.57 65.65
C GLY A 263 -7.20 -23.53 66.73
N ASP A 264 -7.82 -24.67 66.38
CA ASP A 264 -8.24 -25.66 67.37
C ASP A 264 -7.01 -26.30 68.08
N PRO A 265 -7.10 -26.63 69.38
CA PRO A 265 -6.08 -27.40 70.06
C PRO A 265 -6.15 -28.89 69.67
N ILE A 266 -5.00 -29.50 69.40
CA ILE A 266 -4.82 -30.95 69.30
C ILE A 266 -3.96 -31.43 70.45
N ASN A 267 -4.53 -32.32 71.27
CA ASN A 267 -3.86 -32.95 72.38
C ASN A 267 -3.29 -34.30 71.95
N PHE A 268 -1.97 -34.40 71.86
CA PHE A 268 -1.29 -35.69 71.71
C PHE A 268 -0.96 -36.25 73.08
N GLN A 269 -1.48 -37.45 73.37
CA GLN A 269 -1.21 -38.17 74.60
C GLN A 269 -0.41 -39.44 74.30
N TYR A 270 0.71 -39.59 74.97
CA TYR A 270 1.50 -40.82 74.97
C TYR A 270 1.25 -41.60 76.26
N THR A 271 1.01 -42.90 76.14
CA THR A 271 0.96 -43.82 77.30
C THR A 271 1.82 -45.04 77.04
N SER A 272 2.40 -45.57 78.11
CA SER A 272 3.12 -46.83 78.06
C SER A 272 2.92 -47.63 79.35
N ASN A 273 2.87 -48.95 79.23
CA ASN A 273 2.82 -49.85 80.37
C ASN A 273 4.22 -50.07 81.02
N ARG A 274 5.26 -49.39 80.52
CA ARG A 274 6.64 -49.39 81.05
C ARG A 274 7.35 -48.04 80.87
N ASN A 275 8.54 -47.92 81.47
CA ASN A 275 9.42 -46.76 81.30
C ASN A 275 9.92 -46.66 79.86
N SER A 276 9.37 -45.71 79.12
CA SER A 276 9.71 -45.45 77.73
C SER A 276 9.35 -44.00 77.38
N ASN A 277 9.92 -43.51 76.29
CA ASN A 277 9.63 -42.18 75.77
C ASN A 277 9.31 -42.26 74.27
N THR A 278 8.74 -41.20 73.72
CA THR A 278 8.44 -41.13 72.29
C THR A 278 8.92 -39.79 71.72
N THR A 279 9.41 -39.84 70.48
CA THR A 279 9.69 -38.65 69.67
C THR A 279 8.97 -38.81 68.35
N PHE A 280 8.20 -37.81 67.96
CA PHE A 280 7.54 -37.80 66.66
C PHE A 280 7.51 -36.41 66.06
N THR A 281 7.41 -36.41 64.75
CA THR A 281 7.28 -35.22 63.91
C THR A 281 5.86 -35.18 63.40
N VAL A 282 5.19 -34.07 63.63
CA VAL A 282 3.87 -33.74 63.12
C VAL A 282 4.06 -33.02 61.80
N PHE A 283 3.62 -33.63 60.71
CA PHE A 283 3.49 -32.97 59.42
C PHE A 283 2.05 -32.51 59.26
N TYR A 284 1.85 -31.20 59.25
CA TYR A 284 0.57 -30.60 58.91
C TYR A 284 0.44 -30.61 57.39
N ILE A 285 -0.49 -31.41 56.88
CA ILE A 285 -0.84 -31.46 55.47
C ILE A 285 -1.90 -30.39 55.26
N GLN A 286 -1.50 -29.29 54.66
CA GLN A 286 -2.44 -28.26 54.26
C GLN A 286 -3.29 -28.76 53.10
N GLY A 287 -4.58 -28.42 53.14
CA GLY A 287 -5.42 -28.59 51.96
C GLY A 287 -4.87 -27.69 50.88
N VAL A 288 -5.10 -28.05 49.61
CA VAL A 288 -4.98 -27.06 48.53
C VAL A 288 -5.98 -25.96 48.84
N SER A 289 -5.53 -24.88 49.49
CA SER A 289 -6.25 -23.62 49.50
C SER A 289 -6.41 -23.22 48.05
N THR A 290 -7.64 -23.16 47.58
CA THR A 290 -7.99 -22.60 46.26
C THR A 290 -8.05 -21.08 46.28
N GLU A 291 -7.55 -20.43 47.33
CA GLU A 291 -7.59 -18.98 47.50
C GLU A 291 -6.20 -18.50 47.97
N GLU A 292 -5.22 -18.48 47.06
CA GLU A 292 -4.27 -17.37 47.07
C GLU A 292 -4.99 -16.21 46.37
N PRO A 293 -4.91 -14.95 46.83
CA PRO A 293 -5.36 -13.84 46.02
C PRO A 293 -4.54 -13.88 44.73
N ASP A 294 -5.22 -14.18 43.62
CA ASP A 294 -4.62 -14.23 42.28
C ASP A 294 -3.71 -13.01 42.13
N GLN A 295 -2.41 -13.22 41.94
CA GLN A 295 -1.55 -12.12 41.57
C GLN A 295 -2.14 -11.44 40.34
N PRO A 296 -2.07 -10.10 40.23
CA PRO A 296 -2.60 -9.42 39.07
C PRO A 296 -1.92 -9.97 37.82
N SER A 297 -2.72 -10.35 36.83
CA SER A 297 -2.28 -10.89 35.54
C SER A 297 -2.12 -9.78 34.49
N THR A 298 -2.87 -8.69 34.63
CA THR A 298 -2.77 -7.52 33.75
C THR A 298 -3.34 -6.27 34.42
N ILE A 299 -2.96 -5.12 33.87
CA ILE A 299 -3.52 -3.80 34.18
C ILE A 299 -3.91 -3.12 32.87
N ILE A 300 -5.10 -2.52 32.83
CA ILE A 300 -5.66 -1.87 31.64
C ILE A 300 -5.97 -0.42 31.97
N ILE A 301 -5.52 0.53 31.15
CA ILE A 301 -5.88 1.95 31.25
C ILE A 301 -6.91 2.33 30.20
N SER A 302 -7.89 3.15 30.58
CA SER A 302 -8.87 3.76 29.69
C SER A 302 -9.11 5.25 30.01
N PRO A 303 -9.24 6.13 29.00
CA PRO A 303 -8.96 5.89 27.58
C PRO A 303 -7.46 5.66 27.32
N LEU A 304 -7.13 4.89 26.28
CA LEU A 304 -5.73 4.63 25.88
C LEU A 304 -5.09 5.85 25.20
N ASN A 305 -5.90 6.62 24.45
CA ASN A 305 -5.47 7.82 23.76
C ASN A 305 -6.44 8.97 24.05
N SER A 306 -5.94 10.19 24.22
CA SER A 306 -6.78 11.39 24.34
C SER A 306 -6.10 12.61 23.72
N VAL A 307 -6.90 13.49 23.12
CA VAL A 307 -6.46 14.80 22.63
C VAL A 307 -7.16 15.89 23.43
N ILE A 308 -6.41 16.77 24.07
CA ILE A 308 -6.96 17.81 24.96
C ILE A 308 -6.34 19.20 24.68
N ASN A 309 -6.98 20.24 25.20
CA ASN A 309 -6.41 21.58 25.21
C ASN A 309 -5.39 21.72 26.35
N ALA A 310 -4.29 22.43 26.11
CA ALA A 310 -3.33 22.77 27.14
C ALA A 310 -4.01 23.54 28.30
N GLY A 311 -3.73 23.14 29.54
CA GLY A 311 -4.38 23.71 30.72
C GLY A 311 -5.69 23.03 31.17
N THR A 312 -6.17 22.01 30.45
CA THR A 312 -7.34 21.21 30.89
C THR A 312 -6.92 19.87 31.50
N SER A 313 -7.88 19.13 32.06
CA SER A 313 -7.65 17.81 32.66
C SER A 313 -8.30 16.69 31.86
N GLN A 314 -7.73 15.48 31.96
CA GLN A 314 -8.31 14.23 31.46
C GLN A 314 -8.35 13.20 32.60
N GLN A 315 -9.51 12.55 32.79
CA GLN A 315 -9.63 11.42 33.72
C GLN A 315 -9.18 10.14 33.02
N LEU A 316 -8.26 9.42 33.65
CA LEU A 316 -7.87 8.07 33.28
C LEU A 316 -8.35 7.09 34.37
N ILE A 317 -8.68 5.88 33.96
CA ILE A 317 -9.10 4.79 34.84
C ILE A 317 -8.16 3.62 34.59
N ALA A 318 -7.57 3.07 35.65
CA ALA A 318 -6.77 1.85 35.60
C ALA A 318 -7.55 0.70 36.26
N MET A 319 -7.63 -0.44 35.57
CA MET A 319 -8.31 -1.64 36.05
C MET A 319 -7.30 -2.78 36.17
N VAL A 320 -7.17 -3.33 37.38
CA VAL A 320 -6.32 -4.48 37.69
C VAL A 320 -7.14 -5.76 37.51
N LEU A 321 -6.60 -6.75 36.80
CA LEU A 321 -7.28 -8.02 36.54
C LEU A 321 -6.49 -9.23 37.06
N PRO A 322 -7.15 -10.23 37.68
CA PRO A 322 -8.59 -10.23 37.98
C PRO A 322 -8.97 -9.16 39.01
N SER A 323 -10.22 -8.70 39.00
CA SER A 323 -10.65 -7.57 39.86
C SER A 323 -10.58 -7.88 41.34
N SER A 324 -10.57 -9.18 41.71
CA SER A 324 -10.32 -9.67 43.07
C SER A 324 -8.95 -9.23 43.61
N ALA A 325 -7.94 -9.08 42.75
CA ALA A 325 -6.60 -8.65 43.13
C ALA A 325 -6.50 -7.15 43.43
N ALA A 326 -7.42 -6.32 42.93
CA ALA A 326 -7.26 -4.86 42.91
C ALA A 326 -7.09 -4.22 44.30
N ALA A 327 -7.67 -4.81 45.35
CA ALA A 327 -7.59 -4.27 46.71
C ALA A 327 -6.19 -4.40 47.34
N GLU A 328 -5.44 -5.43 46.96
CA GLU A 328 -4.11 -5.71 47.51
C GLU A 328 -2.98 -5.07 46.69
N TYR A 329 -3.27 -4.71 45.43
CA TYR A 329 -2.32 -4.15 44.48
C TYR A 329 -2.76 -2.75 44.01
N PRO A 330 -2.57 -1.71 44.85
CA PRO A 330 -2.98 -0.35 44.50
C PRO A 330 -2.20 0.19 43.31
N VAL A 331 -2.91 0.89 42.43
CA VAL A 331 -2.32 1.50 41.23
C VAL A 331 -1.51 2.74 41.60
N THR A 332 -0.28 2.80 41.11
CA THR A 332 0.59 3.98 41.14
C THR A 332 0.63 4.63 39.76
N TRP A 333 0.61 5.96 39.71
CA TRP A 333 0.60 6.73 38.47
C TRP A 333 1.88 7.55 38.29
N GLN A 334 2.33 7.66 37.04
CA GLN A 334 3.48 8.48 36.66
C GLN A 334 3.30 9.07 35.26
N VAL A 335 3.90 10.23 35.02
CA VAL A 335 4.06 10.83 33.68
C VAL A 335 5.51 10.72 33.23
N SER A 336 5.73 10.55 31.93
CA SER A 336 7.07 10.56 31.33
C SER A 336 7.73 11.94 31.28
N ASP A 337 6.95 13.04 31.24
CA ASP A 337 7.49 14.41 31.14
C ASP A 337 6.69 15.40 32.01
N PRO A 338 7.18 15.75 33.21
CA PRO A 338 6.54 16.72 34.08
C PRO A 338 6.38 18.14 33.48
N ALA A 339 7.08 18.48 32.39
CA ALA A 339 6.90 19.77 31.72
C ALA A 339 5.55 19.87 30.98
N LEU A 340 4.95 18.75 30.58
CA LEU A 340 3.67 18.74 29.86
C LEU A 340 2.46 18.72 30.81
N GLY A 341 2.59 18.08 31.97
CA GLY A 341 1.52 18.02 32.97
C GLY A 341 1.84 17.09 34.14
N THR A 342 0.85 16.88 35.01
CA THR A 342 0.95 16.01 36.19
C THR A 342 -0.27 15.10 36.31
N ILE A 343 -0.12 13.95 36.96
CA ILE A 343 -1.23 13.05 37.30
C ILE A 343 -1.34 12.87 38.81
N ASP A 344 -2.55 12.87 39.33
CA ASP A 344 -2.82 12.59 40.74
C ASP A 344 -3.02 11.08 41.03
N SER A 345 -3.13 10.72 42.30
CA SER A 345 -3.35 9.32 42.73
C SER A 345 -4.68 8.73 42.27
N ASN A 346 -5.64 9.57 41.86
CA ASN A 346 -6.96 9.15 41.37
C ASN A 346 -7.00 9.01 39.84
N GLY A 347 -5.86 9.12 39.16
CA GLY A 347 -5.78 9.00 37.70
C GLY A 347 -6.21 10.26 36.94
N ARG A 348 -6.32 11.43 37.60
CA ARG A 348 -6.65 12.68 36.91
C ARG A 348 -5.37 13.35 36.40
N TYR A 349 -5.17 13.27 35.09
CA TYR A 349 -4.12 14.03 34.41
C TYR A 349 -4.53 15.49 34.27
N SER A 350 -3.62 16.43 34.54
CA SER A 350 -3.80 17.87 34.35
C SER A 350 -2.65 18.43 33.52
N ALA A 351 -2.99 18.94 32.33
CA ALA A 351 -2.03 19.53 31.41
C ALA A 351 -1.59 20.92 31.90
N ASN A 352 -0.31 21.23 31.76
CA ASN A 352 0.21 22.57 32.01
C ASN A 352 -0.34 23.57 30.98
N VAL A 353 -0.68 24.77 31.42
CA VAL A 353 -1.19 25.84 30.55
C VAL A 353 -0.12 26.22 29.53
N GLY A 354 -0.48 26.24 28.24
CA GLY A 354 0.42 26.63 27.16
C GLY A 354 1.51 25.61 26.80
N ALA A 355 1.50 24.40 27.39
CA ALA A 355 2.40 23.32 26.98
C ALA A 355 1.77 22.48 25.87
N SER A 356 2.49 22.27 24.77
CA SER A 356 2.05 21.43 23.64
C SER A 356 2.99 20.26 23.46
N GLY A 357 2.45 19.08 23.20
CA GLY A 357 3.23 17.86 23.04
C GLY A 357 2.44 16.59 23.31
N THR A 358 3.15 15.47 23.27
CA THR A 358 2.60 14.13 23.52
C THR A 358 3.23 13.55 24.79
N GLN A 359 2.38 13.07 25.69
CA GLN A 359 2.70 12.63 27.04
C GLN A 359 2.30 11.16 27.22
N SER A 360 3.22 10.34 27.74
CA SER A 360 2.89 8.98 28.21
C SER A 360 2.51 9.01 29.68
N VAL A 361 1.35 8.47 30.01
CA VAL A 361 0.86 8.32 31.38
C VAL A 361 0.85 6.84 31.74
N ILE A 362 1.60 6.47 32.77
CA ILE A 362 1.87 5.09 33.14
C ILE A 362 1.12 4.79 34.44
N ALA A 363 0.36 3.68 34.44
CA ALA A 363 -0.22 3.09 35.63
C ALA A 363 0.51 1.77 35.92
N SER A 364 0.96 1.55 37.15
CA SER A 364 1.69 0.34 37.55
C SER A 364 1.25 -0.19 38.91
N VAL A 365 1.47 -1.48 39.15
CA VAL A 365 1.28 -2.13 40.46
C VAL A 365 2.60 -2.71 40.97
N SER A 366 2.66 -3.07 42.26
CA SER A 366 3.88 -3.53 42.95
C SER A 366 4.52 -4.80 42.35
N THR A 367 3.78 -5.58 41.56
CA THR A 367 4.32 -6.76 40.84
C THR A 367 5.19 -6.39 39.64
N GLY A 368 5.22 -5.11 39.24
CA GLY A 368 5.93 -4.64 38.05
C GLY A 368 5.09 -4.62 36.77
N LEU A 369 3.82 -5.08 36.83
CA LEU A 369 2.88 -4.87 35.73
C LEU A 369 2.58 -3.38 35.54
N ALA A 370 2.60 -2.94 34.29
CA ALA A 370 2.30 -1.56 33.91
C ALA A 370 1.50 -1.49 32.61
N SER A 371 0.73 -0.42 32.48
CA SER A 371 0.04 -0.03 31.25
C SER A 371 0.29 1.45 30.98
N THR A 372 0.16 1.87 29.72
CA THR A 372 0.49 3.24 29.30
C THR A 372 -0.63 3.80 28.44
N ALA A 373 -1.11 4.98 28.79
CA ALA A 373 -1.98 5.81 27.95
C ALA A 373 -1.19 6.98 27.34
N ILE A 374 -1.63 7.45 26.18
CA ILE A 374 -1.01 8.56 25.46
C ILE A 374 -1.96 9.75 25.46
N ILE A 375 -1.50 10.88 25.99
CA ILE A 375 -2.23 12.15 25.95
C ILE A 375 -1.49 13.09 25.00
N THR A 376 -2.17 13.58 23.98
CA THR A 376 -1.66 14.66 23.13
C THR A 376 -2.37 15.94 23.51
N GLN A 377 -1.62 16.96 23.89
CA GLN A 377 -2.16 18.28 24.22
C GLN A 377 -1.71 19.31 23.19
N HIS A 378 -2.65 20.11 22.72
CA HIS A 378 -2.39 21.25 21.84
C HIS A 378 -2.88 22.53 22.50
N ILE A 379 -2.36 23.66 22.03
CA ILE A 379 -2.96 24.97 22.31
C ILE A 379 -4.08 25.16 21.27
N PHE A 380 -5.33 25.08 21.73
CA PHE A 380 -6.51 25.21 20.89
C PHE A 380 -6.79 26.67 20.56
N LEU A 381 -7.34 26.90 19.38
CA LEU A 381 -7.91 28.16 18.96
C LEU A 381 -9.17 28.48 19.77
N THR A 382 -9.35 29.77 20.00
CA THR A 382 -10.58 30.38 20.50
C THR A 382 -11.20 31.32 19.48
N GLY A 383 -10.47 31.72 18.44
CA GLY A 383 -10.99 32.58 17.38
C GLY A 383 -10.14 32.55 16.10
N ILE A 384 -10.82 32.75 14.97
CA ILE A 384 -10.22 32.98 13.65
C ILE A 384 -10.90 34.22 13.07
N GLU A 385 -10.11 35.20 12.64
CA GLU A 385 -10.61 36.41 11.98
C GLU A 385 -9.96 36.61 10.62
N PHE A 386 -10.78 36.96 9.62
CA PHE A 386 -10.32 37.38 8.30
C PHE A 386 -10.15 38.90 8.29
N GLY A 387 -9.04 39.38 7.73
CA GLY A 387 -8.86 40.78 7.38
C GLY A 387 -9.58 41.13 6.07
N ASP A 388 -9.27 42.31 5.54
CA ASP A 388 -9.88 42.80 4.31
C ASP A 388 -9.53 41.92 3.10
N VAL A 389 -10.56 41.49 2.37
CA VAL A 389 -10.40 40.79 1.10
C VAL A 389 -10.26 41.84 -0.02
N PRO A 390 -9.30 41.70 -0.94
CA PRO A 390 -9.19 42.57 -2.09
C PRO A 390 -10.50 42.67 -2.90
N ALA A 391 -10.88 43.89 -3.29
CA ALA A 391 -12.01 44.10 -4.18
C ALA A 391 -11.67 43.64 -5.61
N ASN A 392 -12.69 43.22 -6.37
CA ASN A 392 -12.58 42.78 -7.77
C ASN A 392 -11.64 41.58 -7.96
N LEU A 393 -12.04 40.43 -7.41
CA LEU A 393 -11.33 39.17 -7.62
C LEU A 393 -11.54 38.70 -9.06
N VAL A 394 -10.47 38.35 -9.77
CA VAL A 394 -10.50 37.95 -11.18
C VAL A 394 -9.99 36.53 -11.32
N ALA A 395 -10.66 35.73 -12.17
CA ALA A 395 -10.25 34.36 -12.48
C ALA A 395 -8.81 34.28 -13.02
N GLY A 396 -8.06 33.26 -12.56
CA GLY A 396 -6.66 33.02 -12.90
C GLY A 396 -5.64 33.78 -12.05
N ASN A 397 -6.07 34.65 -11.12
CA ASN A 397 -5.18 35.41 -10.24
C ASN A 397 -5.10 34.83 -8.83
N THR A 398 -4.04 35.21 -8.11
CA THR A 398 -3.83 34.91 -6.70
C THR A 398 -3.81 36.18 -5.86
N TYR A 399 -4.39 36.11 -4.67
CA TYR A 399 -4.55 37.21 -3.74
C TYR A 399 -4.08 36.79 -2.33
N THR A 400 -3.90 37.77 -1.44
CA THR A 400 -3.59 37.52 -0.04
C THR A 400 -4.71 38.06 0.83
N VAL A 401 -5.23 37.23 1.73
CA VAL A 401 -6.21 37.57 2.76
C VAL A 401 -5.50 37.47 4.11
N PRO A 402 -5.34 38.57 4.87
CA PRO A 402 -4.77 38.50 6.21
C PRO A 402 -5.65 37.62 7.11
N ILE A 403 -5.04 36.72 7.89
CA ILE A 403 -5.75 35.87 8.85
C ILE A 403 -5.13 36.05 10.23
N THR A 404 -5.97 36.30 11.24
CA THR A 404 -5.56 36.36 12.65
C THR A 404 -6.08 35.14 13.39
N TYR A 405 -5.18 34.38 13.99
CA TYR A 405 -5.49 33.23 14.84
C TYR A 405 -5.35 33.62 16.31
N THR A 406 -6.36 33.29 17.11
CA THR A 406 -6.35 33.52 18.57
C THR A 406 -6.44 32.20 19.31
N PRO A 407 -5.49 31.88 20.22
CA PRO A 407 -4.25 32.63 20.46
C PRO A 407 -3.26 32.45 19.30
N ALA A 408 -2.31 33.38 19.16
CA ALA A 408 -1.34 33.36 18.04
C ALA A 408 -0.35 32.18 18.12
N ASN A 409 -0.14 31.61 19.31
CA ASN A 409 0.71 30.45 19.56
C ASN A 409 -0.06 29.13 19.58
N TYR A 410 -1.22 29.05 18.92
CA TYR A 410 -1.93 27.80 18.75
C TYR A 410 -1.02 26.72 18.15
N THR A 411 -1.31 25.46 18.42
CA THR A 411 -0.50 24.34 17.90
C THR A 411 -1.33 23.24 17.24
N GLU A 412 -2.66 23.36 17.24
CA GLU A 412 -3.51 22.45 16.46
C GLU A 412 -3.36 22.72 14.95
N ALA A 413 -3.71 21.74 14.12
CA ALA A 413 -3.72 21.92 12.67
C ALA A 413 -4.89 22.80 12.21
N ILE A 414 -4.70 23.51 11.10
CA ILE A 414 -5.77 24.26 10.43
C ILE A 414 -6.28 23.44 9.25
N LEU A 415 -7.59 23.17 9.25
CA LEU A 415 -8.31 22.55 8.16
C LEU A 415 -8.87 23.63 7.23
N THR A 416 -8.68 23.45 5.93
CA THR A 416 -9.18 24.37 4.90
C THR A 416 -10.25 23.69 4.06
N SER A 417 -11.35 24.35 3.78
CA SER A 417 -12.38 23.83 2.87
C SER A 417 -12.95 24.91 1.96
N SER A 418 -13.51 24.47 0.83
CA SER A 418 -14.17 25.31 -0.16
C SER A 418 -15.50 24.66 -0.55
N SER A 419 -16.56 25.46 -0.69
CA SER A 419 -17.82 24.99 -1.25
C SER A 419 -17.67 24.57 -2.72
N ASP A 420 -16.66 25.10 -3.41
CA ASP A 420 -16.27 24.72 -4.76
C ASP A 420 -14.77 24.96 -4.98
N SER A 421 -13.97 23.91 -4.76
CA SER A 421 -12.51 23.98 -4.94
C SER A 421 -12.07 24.16 -6.39
N THR A 422 -12.96 23.95 -7.37
CA THR A 422 -12.68 24.24 -8.78
C THR A 422 -12.78 25.73 -9.07
N SER A 423 -13.55 26.48 -8.28
CA SER A 423 -13.68 27.93 -8.41
C SER A 423 -12.62 28.68 -7.60
N ALA A 424 -12.50 28.39 -6.30
CA ALA A 424 -11.54 29.08 -5.43
C ALA A 424 -11.03 28.22 -4.28
N THR A 425 -9.81 28.53 -3.81
CA THR A 425 -9.20 27.90 -2.63
C THR A 425 -8.51 28.94 -1.74
N LEU A 426 -8.53 28.72 -0.43
CA LEU A 426 -7.83 29.55 0.56
C LEU A 426 -6.93 28.67 1.42
N SER A 427 -5.64 29.00 1.47
CA SER A 427 -4.68 28.33 2.36
C SER A 427 -4.74 28.89 3.79
N ALA A 428 -4.24 28.12 4.77
CA ALA A 428 -4.11 28.56 6.16
C ALA A 428 -3.15 29.77 6.35
N LEU A 429 -2.30 30.07 5.37
CA LEU A 429 -1.41 31.25 5.38
C LEU A 429 -2.04 32.48 4.71
N GLY A 430 -3.27 32.38 4.21
CA GLY A 430 -3.99 33.50 3.62
C GLY A 430 -3.83 33.65 2.10
N THR A 431 -3.15 32.74 1.42
CA THR A 431 -3.13 32.74 -0.05
C THR A 431 -4.48 32.28 -0.61
N LEU A 432 -5.18 33.19 -1.30
CA LEU A 432 -6.45 32.98 -1.99
C LEU A 432 -6.19 32.80 -3.49
N SER A 433 -6.49 31.61 -4.04
CA SER A 433 -6.35 31.32 -5.47
C SER A 433 -7.73 31.25 -6.12
N ILE A 434 -7.92 32.03 -7.18
CA ILE A 434 -9.17 32.06 -7.96
C ILE A 434 -8.90 31.40 -9.31
N SER A 435 -9.57 30.28 -9.57
CA SER A 435 -9.42 29.53 -10.81
C SER A 435 -10.51 29.89 -11.81
N ASN A 436 -11.76 30.04 -11.34
CA ASN A 436 -12.91 30.38 -12.16
C ASN A 436 -13.73 31.52 -11.52
N ALA A 437 -14.50 32.23 -12.34
CA ALA A 437 -15.47 33.21 -11.86
C ALA A 437 -16.63 32.52 -11.13
N GLY A 438 -17.29 33.26 -10.24
CA GLY A 438 -18.42 32.77 -9.46
C GLY A 438 -18.34 33.12 -7.98
N SER A 439 -19.37 32.68 -7.25
CA SER A 439 -19.47 32.85 -5.80
C SER A 439 -19.01 31.57 -5.10
N THR A 440 -18.09 31.67 -4.15
CA THR A 440 -17.55 30.51 -3.42
C THR A 440 -17.38 30.84 -1.95
N THR A 441 -17.78 29.92 -1.07
CA THR A 441 -17.59 30.04 0.37
C THR A 441 -16.38 29.21 0.79
N LEU A 442 -15.40 29.88 1.41
CA LEU A 442 -14.15 29.30 1.88
C LEU A 442 -14.18 29.26 3.41
N SER A 443 -13.71 28.17 4.01
CA SER A 443 -13.73 28.02 5.48
C SER A 443 -12.38 27.55 6.03
N LEU A 444 -12.03 28.07 7.19
CA LEU A 444 -10.90 27.62 8.00
C LEU A 444 -11.42 27.12 9.33
N ALA A 445 -10.93 25.97 9.78
CA ALA A 445 -11.31 25.36 11.05
C ALA A 445 -10.10 24.83 11.83
N GLY A 446 -10.10 24.98 13.15
CA GLY A 446 -9.17 24.28 14.03
C GLY A 446 -9.51 22.79 14.09
N ALA A 447 -8.52 21.92 13.87
CA ALA A 447 -8.72 20.48 13.80
C ALA A 447 -9.23 19.84 15.09
N ASN A 448 -9.02 20.48 16.25
CA ASN A 448 -9.36 19.97 17.56
C ASN A 448 -10.27 20.91 18.36
N SER A 449 -10.13 22.23 18.21
CA SER A 449 -10.97 23.22 18.90
C SER A 449 -12.40 23.31 18.35
N GLY A 450 -12.61 22.91 17.10
CA GLY A 450 -13.88 23.06 16.39
C GLY A 450 -14.20 24.51 16.00
N ILE A 451 -13.33 25.48 16.31
CA ILE A 451 -13.50 26.87 15.91
C ILE A 451 -13.44 26.94 14.38
N THR A 452 -14.52 27.45 13.77
CA THR A 452 -14.65 27.57 12.32
C THR A 452 -15.01 29.01 11.96
N LYS A 453 -14.40 29.54 10.90
CA LYS A 453 -14.78 30.82 10.29
C LYS A 453 -14.85 30.64 8.77
N SER A 454 -15.87 31.24 8.16
CA SER A 454 -16.09 31.19 6.72
C SER A 454 -16.17 32.59 6.12
N ILE A 455 -15.78 32.69 4.86
CA ILE A 455 -15.90 33.90 4.04
C ILE A 455 -16.42 33.55 2.65
N THR A 456 -17.41 34.30 2.18
CA THR A 456 -17.92 34.18 0.81
C THR A 456 -17.22 35.21 -0.06
N ILE A 457 -16.60 34.74 -1.14
CA ILE A 457 -15.96 35.58 -2.14
C ILE A 457 -16.75 35.51 -3.45
N VAL A 458 -16.65 36.57 -4.25
CA VAL A 458 -17.23 36.63 -5.59
C VAL A 458 -16.13 37.07 -6.55
N ALA A 459 -15.85 36.22 -7.53
CA ALA A 459 -14.88 36.49 -8.58
C ALA A 459 -15.57 36.69 -9.93
N VAL A 460 -14.96 37.52 -10.77
CA VAL A 460 -15.38 37.78 -12.14
C VAL A 460 -14.43 37.13 -13.14
N ASP A 461 -14.90 36.91 -14.36
CA ASP A 461 -14.06 36.35 -15.41
C ASP A 461 -12.93 37.32 -15.78
N LYS A 462 -11.82 36.74 -16.22
CA LYS A 462 -10.74 37.51 -16.81
C LYS A 462 -11.19 37.99 -18.19
N GLU A 463 -11.25 39.29 -18.40
CA GLU A 463 -11.58 39.83 -19.73
C GLU A 463 -10.57 39.34 -20.78
N THR A 464 -11.07 38.58 -21.75
CA THR A 464 -10.33 38.27 -22.98
C THR A 464 -10.73 39.29 -24.04
N PRO A 465 -9.78 40.00 -24.68
CA PRO A 465 -10.15 40.92 -25.74
C PRO A 465 -10.79 40.15 -26.90
N ASP A 466 -11.92 40.66 -27.39
CA ASP A 466 -12.57 40.12 -28.59
C ASP A 466 -11.61 40.23 -29.78
N VAL A 467 -11.28 39.08 -30.38
CA VAL A 467 -10.49 39.02 -31.60
C VAL A 467 -11.45 39.06 -32.79
N PHE A 468 -11.68 40.25 -33.33
CA PHE A 468 -12.39 40.41 -34.59
C PHE A 468 -11.42 40.24 -35.77
N LEU A 469 -11.94 39.70 -36.89
CA LEU A 469 -11.23 39.73 -38.16
C LEU A 469 -11.03 41.19 -38.58
N LYS A 470 -9.79 41.60 -38.83
CA LYS A 470 -9.46 42.93 -39.31
C LYS A 470 -9.24 42.92 -40.80
N ILE A 471 -9.85 43.88 -41.49
CA ILE A 471 -9.70 44.07 -42.94
C ILE A 471 -8.22 44.19 -43.32
N GLU A 472 -7.42 44.91 -42.51
CA GLU A 472 -5.99 45.13 -42.76
C GLU A 472 -5.13 43.84 -42.73
N ASN A 473 -5.59 42.82 -42.02
CA ASN A 473 -4.84 41.57 -41.85
C ASN A 473 -5.02 40.61 -43.03
N ASN A 474 -6.01 40.83 -43.90
CA ASN A 474 -6.26 39.95 -45.06
C ASN A 474 -6.23 38.45 -44.70
N LEU A 475 -6.96 38.07 -43.65
CA LEU A 475 -7.04 36.72 -43.09
C LEU A 475 -5.76 36.22 -42.39
N SER A 476 -4.71 37.03 -42.23
CA SER A 476 -3.53 36.64 -41.43
C SER A 476 -3.81 36.51 -39.93
N ASP A 477 -5.01 36.88 -39.50
CA ASP A 477 -5.57 36.74 -38.16
C ASP A 477 -6.38 35.45 -37.95
N VAL A 478 -6.41 34.56 -38.94
CA VAL A 478 -6.89 33.18 -38.79
C VAL A 478 -5.73 32.17 -38.81
N SER A 479 -5.94 30.99 -38.21
CA SER A 479 -4.92 29.95 -38.06
C SER A 479 -4.43 29.36 -39.40
N SER A 480 -5.31 29.33 -40.41
CA SER A 480 -4.99 28.83 -41.76
C SER A 480 -5.67 29.70 -42.81
N ILE A 481 -4.86 30.51 -43.49
CA ILE A 481 -5.33 31.38 -44.58
C ILE A 481 -5.87 30.54 -45.75
N SER A 482 -5.22 29.41 -46.07
CA SER A 482 -5.61 28.54 -47.19
C SER A 482 -6.98 27.91 -46.97
N GLU A 483 -7.21 27.37 -45.78
CA GLU A 483 -8.48 26.72 -45.44
C GLU A 483 -9.62 27.74 -45.35
N ALA A 484 -9.35 28.96 -44.85
CA ALA A 484 -10.33 30.04 -44.87
C ALA A 484 -10.74 30.42 -46.29
N ARG A 485 -9.80 30.46 -47.25
CA ARG A 485 -10.09 30.73 -48.67
C ARG A 485 -10.91 29.62 -49.33
N GLU A 486 -10.64 28.37 -48.97
CA GLU A 486 -11.44 27.22 -49.43
C GLU A 486 -12.86 27.26 -48.87
N ASN A 487 -13.03 27.54 -47.58
CA ASN A 487 -14.33 27.58 -46.91
C ASN A 487 -15.25 28.69 -47.45
N ILE A 488 -14.71 29.80 -47.95
CA ILE A 488 -15.49 30.85 -48.64
C ILE A 488 -15.77 30.52 -50.12
N GLY A 489 -15.37 29.35 -50.61
CA GLY A 489 -15.64 28.87 -51.96
C GLY A 489 -14.82 29.53 -53.07
N LEU A 490 -13.77 30.30 -52.72
CA LEU A 490 -12.90 30.98 -53.68
C LEU A 490 -11.58 30.23 -53.90
N GLY A 491 -11.05 29.55 -52.88
CA GLY A 491 -9.78 28.82 -52.96
C GLY A 491 -8.64 29.69 -53.49
N GLU A 492 -7.95 29.21 -54.52
CA GLU A 492 -6.86 29.94 -55.18
C GLU A 492 -7.33 31.24 -55.88
N LEU A 493 -8.62 31.36 -56.25
CA LEU A 493 -9.15 32.59 -56.87
C LEU A 493 -9.06 33.78 -55.92
N ALA A 494 -9.09 33.55 -54.61
CA ALA A 494 -8.92 34.60 -53.59
C ALA A 494 -7.50 35.22 -53.58
N THR A 495 -6.56 34.69 -54.36
CA THR A 495 -5.18 35.22 -54.49
C THR A 495 -4.93 35.99 -55.78
N LYS A 496 -5.90 36.03 -56.70
CA LYS A 496 -5.73 36.68 -57.99
C LYS A 496 -6.17 38.14 -57.93
N ASP A 497 -5.32 39.03 -58.44
CA ASP A 497 -5.64 40.45 -58.59
C ASP A 497 -6.69 40.71 -59.68
N SER A 498 -6.85 39.76 -60.63
CA SER A 498 -7.85 39.81 -61.70
C SER A 498 -8.26 38.39 -62.13
N LEU A 499 -9.53 38.22 -62.51
CA LEU A 499 -10.06 36.95 -63.01
C LEU A 499 -10.21 36.97 -64.54
N THR A 500 -9.84 35.88 -65.19
CA THR A 500 -10.13 35.60 -66.60
C THR A 500 -11.35 34.69 -66.74
N ALA A 501 -11.94 34.61 -67.93
CA ALA A 501 -13.04 33.66 -68.20
C ALA A 501 -12.63 32.19 -67.97
N GLY A 502 -11.35 31.85 -68.22
CA GLY A 502 -10.81 30.53 -67.91
C GLY A 502 -10.74 30.23 -66.41
N ASP A 503 -10.47 31.23 -65.57
CA ASP A 503 -10.37 31.08 -64.12
C ASP A 503 -11.72 30.72 -63.45
N VAL A 504 -12.83 31.09 -64.08
CA VAL A 504 -14.18 30.88 -63.56
C VAL A 504 -15.01 29.89 -64.39
N GLY A 505 -14.40 29.22 -65.36
CA GLY A 505 -15.08 28.26 -66.24
C GLY A 505 -16.14 28.89 -67.16
N ALA A 506 -16.03 30.18 -67.47
CA ALA A 506 -16.94 30.86 -68.39
C ALA A 506 -16.60 30.54 -69.86
N VAL A 507 -17.62 30.23 -70.65
CA VAL A 507 -17.48 29.96 -72.10
C VAL A 507 -17.14 31.28 -72.82
N HIS A 508 -16.04 31.29 -73.57
CA HIS A 508 -15.63 32.43 -74.39
C HIS A 508 -16.60 32.62 -75.57
N ILE A 509 -17.21 33.79 -75.72
CA ILE A 509 -17.85 34.23 -76.97
C ILE A 509 -16.74 34.59 -77.96
N ALA A 510 -16.85 34.20 -79.24
CA ALA A 510 -15.90 34.56 -80.30
C ALA A 510 -15.60 36.08 -80.30
N ASP A 511 -14.41 36.45 -79.86
CA ASP A 511 -14.01 37.84 -79.58
C ASP A 511 -13.01 38.39 -80.61
N VAL A 512 -12.49 37.54 -81.49
CA VAL A 512 -11.52 37.91 -82.54
C VAL A 512 -12.17 38.00 -83.91
N ALA A 513 -12.25 39.22 -84.46
CA ALA A 513 -12.70 39.47 -85.82
C ALA A 513 -11.66 39.02 -86.87
N ILE A 514 -12.11 38.35 -87.93
CA ILE A 514 -11.31 38.03 -89.11
C ILE A 514 -11.27 39.28 -89.99
N VAL A 515 -10.08 39.89 -90.10
CA VAL A 515 -9.87 41.11 -90.89
C VAL A 515 -10.11 40.86 -92.40
N ALA A 516 -10.41 41.94 -93.14
CA ALA A 516 -10.59 41.85 -94.59
C ALA A 516 -9.32 41.30 -95.28
N GLU A 517 -9.51 40.61 -96.41
CA GLU A 517 -8.44 40.00 -97.22
C GLU A 517 -7.68 38.83 -96.54
N LEU A 518 -8.02 38.46 -95.30
CA LEU A 518 -7.41 37.31 -94.64
C LEU A 518 -7.91 35.99 -95.24
N ASP A 519 -6.97 35.13 -95.61
CA ASP A 519 -7.25 33.79 -96.11
C ASP A 519 -7.55 32.83 -94.95
N LEU A 520 -8.67 32.10 -95.00
CA LEU A 520 -9.01 31.13 -93.96
C LEU A 520 -7.99 29.99 -93.82
N ASN A 521 -7.17 29.71 -94.84
CA ASN A 521 -6.09 28.74 -94.74
C ASN A 521 -4.95 29.21 -93.81
N SER A 522 -4.83 30.51 -93.49
CA SER A 522 -3.86 31.00 -92.51
C SER A 522 -4.38 30.91 -91.06
N MET A 523 -5.65 30.55 -90.86
CA MET A 523 -6.28 30.48 -89.53
C MET A 523 -6.13 29.10 -88.89
N THR A 524 -4.92 28.76 -88.45
CA THR A 524 -4.60 27.43 -87.89
C THR A 524 -4.58 27.38 -86.36
N GLY A 525 -4.55 28.55 -85.69
CA GLY A 525 -4.56 28.65 -84.23
C GLY A 525 -5.91 28.18 -83.63
N PRO A 526 -5.91 27.35 -82.57
CA PRO A 526 -7.16 26.98 -81.90
C PRO A 526 -7.89 28.20 -81.33
N GLY A 527 -9.19 28.31 -81.60
CA GLY A 527 -9.98 29.45 -81.13
C GLY A 527 -11.34 29.59 -81.82
N GLU A 528 -12.13 30.55 -81.36
CA GLU A 528 -13.36 30.98 -82.01
C GLU A 528 -13.17 32.41 -82.56
N TYR A 529 -13.43 32.55 -83.86
CA TYR A 529 -13.25 33.77 -84.62
C TYR A 529 -14.56 34.13 -85.32
N PHE A 530 -14.72 35.37 -85.77
CA PHE A 530 -15.89 35.75 -86.55
C PHE A 530 -15.55 36.62 -87.75
N GLN A 531 -16.23 36.38 -88.88
CA GLN A 531 -16.29 37.32 -89.99
C GLN A 531 -17.63 38.06 -89.90
N ASN A 532 -17.59 39.38 -89.73
CA ASN A 532 -18.79 40.20 -89.55
C ASN A 532 -19.36 40.77 -90.86
N ILE A 533 -18.64 40.68 -91.98
CA ILE A 533 -19.02 41.29 -93.26
C ILE A 533 -18.99 40.25 -94.39
N SER A 534 -20.14 40.00 -95.03
CA SER A 534 -20.25 38.96 -96.08
C SER A 534 -19.40 39.27 -97.32
N SER A 535 -19.15 40.54 -97.61
CA SER A 535 -18.26 40.98 -98.70
C SER A 535 -16.80 40.54 -98.49
N ASN A 536 -16.40 40.24 -97.25
CA ASN A 536 -15.05 39.78 -96.92
C ASN A 536 -14.96 38.24 -96.85
N ALA A 537 -16.11 37.54 -96.77
CA ALA A 537 -16.17 36.09 -96.87
C ALA A 537 -16.13 35.70 -98.35
N LEU A 538 -14.93 35.56 -98.93
CA LEU A 538 -14.77 35.25 -100.36
C LEU A 538 -14.31 33.82 -100.58
N LEU A 539 -14.88 33.14 -101.58
CA LEU A 539 -14.39 31.80 -102.01
C LEU A 539 -12.91 31.83 -102.39
N SER A 540 -12.42 32.96 -102.94
CA SER A 540 -11.01 33.19 -103.25
C SER A 540 -10.11 33.27 -102.01
N LEU A 541 -10.68 33.51 -100.82
CA LEU A 541 -10.02 33.52 -99.52
C LEU A 541 -10.32 32.23 -98.72
N ASN A 542 -10.69 31.18 -99.43
CA ASN A 542 -10.98 29.84 -98.88
C ASN A 542 -12.16 29.78 -97.90
N TYR A 543 -13.09 30.75 -97.95
CA TYR A 543 -14.40 30.61 -97.32
C TYR A 543 -15.23 29.54 -98.05
N PRO A 544 -16.08 28.78 -97.35
CA PRO A 544 -16.97 27.81 -98.00
C PRO A 544 -18.13 28.44 -98.76
N ILE A 545 -18.54 29.65 -98.36
CA ILE A 545 -19.66 30.40 -98.94
C ILE A 545 -19.42 31.91 -98.80
N ASN A 546 -20.01 32.70 -99.69
CA ASN A 546 -19.96 34.17 -99.65
C ASN A 546 -20.87 34.83 -98.60
N VAL A 547 -20.81 34.35 -97.36
CA VAL A 547 -21.63 34.85 -96.24
C VAL A 547 -20.80 34.93 -94.96
N ALA A 548 -20.97 36.02 -94.21
CA ALA A 548 -20.41 36.24 -92.87
C ALA A 548 -20.82 35.14 -91.88
N GLY A 549 -19.98 34.85 -90.90
CA GLY A 549 -20.18 33.71 -90.00
C GLY A 549 -19.08 33.55 -88.95
N ALA A 550 -19.27 32.58 -88.07
CA ALA A 550 -18.27 32.20 -87.08
C ALA A 550 -17.35 31.10 -87.62
N LEU A 551 -16.05 31.21 -87.34
CA LEU A 551 -15.06 30.18 -87.59
C LEU A 551 -14.59 29.62 -86.27
N LYS A 552 -14.74 28.32 -86.07
CA LYS A 552 -14.14 27.58 -84.97
C LYS A 552 -12.99 26.74 -85.49
N VAL A 553 -11.81 26.96 -84.92
CA VAL A 553 -10.59 26.23 -85.25
C VAL A 553 -10.26 25.33 -84.07
N TYR A 554 -10.19 24.04 -84.32
CA TYR A 554 -9.73 23.03 -83.36
C TYR A 554 -8.30 22.66 -83.71
N GLY A 555 -7.40 22.72 -82.73
CA GLY A 555 -6.09 22.09 -82.87
C GLY A 555 -6.26 20.57 -83.01
N THR A 556 -5.47 19.94 -83.87
CA THR A 556 -5.37 18.48 -83.94
C THR A 556 -4.02 18.05 -83.40
N GLY A 557 -3.97 17.01 -82.57
CA GLY A 557 -2.72 16.53 -81.98
C GLY A 557 -1.78 15.79 -82.96
N VAL A 558 -1.96 15.99 -84.27
CA VAL A 558 -1.26 15.23 -85.32
C VAL A 558 0.03 15.96 -85.76
N ASP A 559 0.06 17.30 -85.71
CA ASP A 559 1.26 18.14 -85.89
C ASP A 559 1.03 19.54 -85.28
N ALA A 560 2.05 20.42 -85.28
CA ALA A 560 1.98 21.74 -84.62
C ALA A 560 1.07 22.78 -85.32
N VAL A 561 0.67 22.54 -86.57
CA VAL A 561 -0.12 23.48 -87.41
C VAL A 561 -1.42 22.88 -87.94
N GLY A 562 -1.64 21.58 -87.72
CA GLY A 562 -2.76 20.80 -88.19
C GLY A 562 -4.01 21.14 -87.42
N CYS A 563 -5.09 21.38 -88.15
CA CYS A 563 -6.31 21.90 -87.57
C CYS A 563 -7.56 21.28 -88.19
N ARG A 564 -8.68 21.40 -87.48
CA ARG A 564 -10.02 21.24 -88.04
C ARG A 564 -10.71 22.58 -87.98
N GLN A 565 -11.35 22.96 -89.08
CA GLN A 565 -12.11 24.18 -89.14
C GLN A 565 -13.59 23.86 -89.31
N VAL A 566 -14.42 24.60 -88.58
CA VAL A 566 -15.88 24.60 -88.71
C VAL A 566 -16.32 26.04 -88.94
N TYR A 567 -16.93 26.28 -90.09
CA TYR A 567 -17.49 27.59 -90.43
C TYR A 567 -19.02 27.53 -90.38
N MET A 568 -19.61 28.48 -89.67
CA MET A 568 -21.04 28.60 -89.39
C MET A 568 -21.54 29.94 -89.94
N PRO A 569 -22.14 29.98 -91.15
CA PRO A 569 -22.70 31.21 -91.69
C PRO A 569 -23.89 31.69 -90.86
N TYR A 570 -24.01 33.00 -90.65
CA TYR A 570 -25.06 33.55 -89.79
C TYR A 570 -26.48 33.41 -90.33
N ASN A 571 -26.64 33.19 -91.63
CA ASN A 571 -27.95 33.09 -92.29
C ASN A 571 -28.44 31.65 -92.48
N SER A 572 -27.75 30.66 -91.92
CA SER A 572 -28.09 29.25 -92.10
C SER A 572 -27.79 28.44 -90.84
N THR A 573 -28.40 27.28 -90.72
CA THR A 573 -28.01 26.27 -89.72
C THR A 573 -26.94 25.31 -90.24
N SER A 574 -26.46 25.52 -91.48
CA SER A 574 -25.45 24.67 -92.10
C SER A 574 -24.09 24.85 -91.42
N GLU A 575 -23.36 23.76 -91.27
CA GLU A 575 -21.96 23.81 -90.85
C GLU A 575 -21.06 23.32 -91.96
N TYR A 576 -20.05 24.11 -92.31
CA TYR A 576 -19.03 23.71 -93.25
C TYR A 576 -17.82 23.24 -92.47
N ARG A 577 -17.39 22.01 -92.69
CA ARG A 577 -16.29 21.40 -91.96
C ARG A 577 -15.18 20.99 -92.91
N ARG A 578 -13.93 21.21 -92.51
CA ARG A 578 -12.74 20.71 -93.20
C ARG A 578 -11.63 20.39 -92.23
N TYR A 579 -10.62 19.65 -92.69
CA TYR A 579 -9.41 19.39 -91.94
C TYR A 579 -8.19 19.86 -92.73
N ALA A 580 -7.09 20.09 -92.04
CA ALA A 580 -5.79 20.33 -92.64
C ALA A 580 -4.69 19.57 -91.87
N TYR A 581 -3.82 18.88 -92.59
CA TYR A 581 -2.67 18.16 -92.04
C TYR A 581 -1.54 18.02 -93.07
N GLY A 582 -0.32 17.73 -92.61
CA GLY A 582 0.84 17.44 -93.45
C GLY A 582 1.82 18.62 -93.62
N ASP A 583 2.93 18.38 -94.33
CA ASP A 583 3.97 19.38 -94.63
C ASP A 583 4.35 19.32 -96.12
N PRO A 584 4.01 20.34 -96.95
CA PRO A 584 3.29 21.56 -96.59
C PRO A 584 1.84 21.28 -96.17
N LEU A 585 1.25 22.15 -95.33
CA LEU A 585 -0.11 21.99 -94.80
C LEU A 585 -1.14 21.94 -95.95
N VAL A 586 -1.87 20.83 -96.06
CA VAL A 586 -2.90 20.64 -97.10
C VAL A 586 -4.29 20.68 -96.48
N PHE A 587 -5.16 21.58 -96.97
CA PHE A 587 -6.57 21.66 -96.58
C PHE A 587 -7.43 20.73 -97.43
N SER A 588 -8.36 20.01 -96.80
CA SER A 588 -9.44 19.32 -97.50
C SER A 588 -10.43 20.32 -98.09
N SER A 589 -11.20 19.88 -99.08
CA SER A 589 -12.42 20.58 -99.47
C SER A 589 -13.36 20.76 -98.28
N TRP A 590 -14.13 21.84 -98.29
CA TRP A 590 -15.22 22.04 -97.35
C TRP A 590 -16.33 21.02 -97.60
N ILE A 591 -16.85 20.45 -96.52
CA ILE A 591 -18.00 19.54 -96.54
C ILE A 591 -19.11 20.19 -95.72
N GLU A 592 -20.25 20.47 -96.35
CA GLU A 592 -21.47 20.90 -95.66
C GLU A 592 -22.05 19.73 -94.85
N LYS A 593 -22.47 20.01 -93.61
CA LYS A 593 -23.02 19.05 -92.66
C LYS A 593 -24.37 19.47 -92.13
#